data_AF-A0A924GI76-F1
#
_entry.id   AF-A0A924GI76-F1
#
_cell.length_a   1.000
_cell.length_b   1.000
_cell.length_c   1.000
_cell.angle_alpha   90.00
_cell.angle_beta   90.00
_cell.angle_gamma   90.00
#
_symmetry.space_group_name_H-M   'P 1'
#
loop_
_entity.id
_entity.type
_entity.pdbx_description
1 polymer ?
#
loop_
_entity_poly.entity_id
_entity_poly.type
_entity_poly.pdbx_seq_one_letter_code
_entity_poly.pdbx_strand_id
1 'polypeptide(L)' 'GRPFVSEGTDVDGALADLALSLREYAEDWDDRLDRAPNHAGNWALVQLIKLSTDEQLLEWLERGGE' A
#
# COMPACT_ATOMS: atom_id res chain seq x y z
N GLY A 1 -1.08 0.44 14.10
CA GLY A 1 -1.25 -0.38 12.90
C GLY A 1 -1.79 0.49 11.78
N ARG A 2 -1.32 0.29 10.55
CA ARG A 2 -1.88 0.98 9.38
C ARG A 2 -3.26 0.36 9.05
N PRO A 3 -4.23 1.13 8.54
CA PRO A 3 -5.62 0.68 8.37
C PRO A 3 -5.80 -0.14 7.08
N PHE A 4 -4.88 -1.06 6.80
CA PHE A 4 -4.97 -1.92 5.62
C PHE A 4 -5.41 -3.31 6.04
N VAL A 5 -6.44 -3.80 5.36
CA VAL A 5 -6.95 -5.16 5.47
C VAL A 5 -7.03 -5.67 4.04
N SER A 6 -6.56 -6.89 3.82
CA SER A 6 -6.66 -7.56 2.53
C SER A 6 -7.19 -8.99 2.70
N GLU A 7 -7.74 -9.52 1.62
CA GLU A 7 -8.34 -10.85 1.59
C GLU A 7 -7.83 -11.64 0.37
N GLY A 8 -7.77 -12.97 0.52
CA GLY A 8 -7.33 -13.85 -0.54
C GLY A 8 -7.61 -15.32 -0.22
N THR A 9 -7.69 -16.15 -1.26
CA THR A 9 -7.86 -17.61 -1.10
C THR A 9 -6.61 -18.30 -0.56
N ASP A 10 -5.46 -17.65 -0.70
CA ASP A 10 -4.15 -18.02 -0.19
C ASP A 10 -3.34 -16.75 0.13
N VAL A 11 -2.09 -16.94 0.60
CA VAL A 11 -1.21 -15.83 0.99
C VAL A 11 -0.90 -14.94 -0.21
N ASP A 12 -0.55 -15.53 -1.35
CA ASP A 12 -0.19 -14.78 -2.57
C ASP A 12 -1.37 -13.92 -3.05
N GLY A 13 -2.59 -14.48 -3.02
CA GLY A 13 -3.82 -13.75 -3.32
C GLY A 13 -4.08 -12.59 -2.34
N ALA A 14 -3.84 -12.79 -1.04
CA ALA A 14 -4.02 -11.74 -0.04
C ALA A 14 -2.95 -10.63 -0.17
N LEU A 15 -1.74 -10.96 -0.64
CA LEU A 15 -0.69 -9.98 -0.95
C LEU A 15 -1.00 -9.19 -2.22
N ALA A 16 -1.55 -9.84 -3.25
CA ALA A 16 -2.04 -9.16 -4.45
C ALA A 16 -3.17 -8.17 -4.14
N ASP A 17 -4.12 -8.57 -3.31
CA ASP A 17 -5.21 -7.70 -2.84
C ASP A 17 -4.70 -6.53 -1.98
N LEU A 18 -3.71 -6.77 -1.12
CA LEU A 18 -3.05 -5.72 -0.36
C LEU A 18 -2.32 -4.74 -1.28
N ALA A 19 -1.58 -5.23 -2.28
CA ALA A 19 -0.88 -4.40 -3.25
C ALA A 19 -1.86 -3.49 -4.00
N LEU A 20 -3.01 -4.01 -4.43
CA LEU A 20 -4.08 -3.23 -5.06
C LEU A 20 -4.62 -2.14 -4.10
N SER A 21 -4.94 -2.51 -2.86
CA SER A 21 -5.42 -1.56 -1.85
C SER A 21 -4.42 -0.42 -1.58
N LEU A 22 -3.12 -0.73 -1.61
CA LEU A 22 -2.05 0.25 -1.46
C LEU A 22 -1.95 1.19 -2.67
N ARG A 23 -2.21 0.69 -3.89
CA ARG A 23 -2.29 1.53 -5.11
C ARG A 23 -3.43 2.52 -5.01
N GLU A 24 -4.63 2.06 -4.68
CA GLU A 24 -5.80 2.91 -4.51
C GLU A 24 -5.57 3.96 -3.41
N TYR A 25 -4.94 3.57 -2.30
CA TYR A 25 -4.53 4.49 -1.24
C TYR A 25 -3.56 5.58 -1.74
N ALA A 26 -2.59 5.21 -2.59
CA ALA A 26 -1.62 6.15 -3.14
C ALA A 26 -2.24 7.10 -4.17
N GLU A 27 -3.28 6.68 -4.90
CA GLU A 27 -4.08 7.53 -5.78
C GLU A 27 -4.90 8.53 -4.95
N ASP A 28 -5.65 8.06 -3.97
CA ASP A 28 -6.43 8.89 -3.04
C ASP A 28 -5.57 9.89 -2.25
N TRP A 29 -4.27 9.60 -2.10
CA TRP A 29 -3.34 10.46 -1.39
C TRP A 29 -3.25 11.86 -1.99
N ASP A 30 -3.07 11.96 -3.30
CA ASP A 30 -2.89 13.26 -3.98
C ASP A 30 -4.21 14.06 -4.00
N ASP A 31 -5.33 13.36 -3.94
CA ASP A 31 -6.66 13.98 -3.99
C ASP A 31 -7.11 14.53 -2.63
N ARG A 32 -6.87 13.77 -1.54
CA ARG A 32 -7.44 14.10 -0.23
C ARG A 32 -6.66 13.68 1.01
N LEU A 33 -5.85 12.61 0.95
CA LEU A 33 -5.27 12.04 2.18
C LEU A 33 -4.01 12.77 2.66
N ASP A 34 -3.31 13.50 1.78
CA ASP A 34 -2.14 14.32 2.14
C ASP A 34 -2.44 15.34 3.25
N ARG A 35 -3.68 15.84 3.31
CA ARG A 35 -4.17 16.84 4.29
C ARG A 35 -4.81 16.22 5.52
N ALA A 36 -5.05 14.91 5.53
CA ALA A 36 -5.73 14.24 6.62
C ALA A 36 -4.74 13.92 7.77
N PRO A 37 -4.91 14.47 8.99
CA PRO A 37 -3.92 14.33 10.06
C PRO A 37 -3.59 12.88 10.46
N ASN A 38 -4.54 11.97 10.32
CA ASN A 38 -4.38 10.55 10.59
C ASN A 38 -3.59 9.80 9.50
N HIS A 39 -3.27 10.45 8.38
CA HIS A 39 -2.51 9.88 7.26
C HIS A 39 -1.15 10.55 7.05
N ALA A 40 -0.90 11.72 7.66
CA ALA A 40 0.31 12.54 7.43
C ALA A 40 1.65 11.79 7.55
N GLY A 41 1.72 10.73 8.36
CA GLY A 41 2.91 9.89 8.52
C GLY A 41 3.20 8.90 7.39
N ASN A 42 2.30 8.73 6.43
CA ASN A 42 2.41 7.71 5.38
C ASN A 42 3.08 8.20 4.08
N TRP A 43 3.59 9.43 4.04
CA TRP A 43 4.18 9.99 2.83
C TRP A 43 5.25 9.08 2.21
N ALA A 44 6.17 8.55 3.03
CA ALA A 44 7.23 7.66 2.56
C ALA A 44 6.68 6.35 1.96
N LEU A 45 5.64 5.77 2.56
CA LEU A 45 4.95 4.60 2.03
C LEU A 45 4.32 4.91 0.66
N VAL A 46 3.65 6.05 0.53
CA VAL A 46 3.04 6.48 -0.75
C VAL A 46 4.10 6.66 -1.83
N GLN A 47 5.25 7.23 -1.50
CA GLN A 47 6.35 7.33 -2.45
C GLN A 47 6.89 5.96 -2.87
N LEU A 48 7.06 5.02 -1.92
CA LEU A 48 7.49 3.65 -2.24
C LEU A 48 6.50 2.98 -3.20
N ILE A 49 5.20 3.10 -2.92
CA ILE A 49 4.16 2.54 -3.78
C ILE A 49 4.27 3.15 -5.18
N LYS A 50 4.19 4.49 -5.30
CA LYS A 50 4.20 5.19 -6.60
C LYS A 50 5.45 4.93 -7.45
N LEU A 51 6.60 4.68 -6.83
CA LEU A 51 7.86 4.46 -7.52
C LEU A 51 8.14 2.99 -7.85
N SER A 52 7.36 2.05 -7.33
CA SER A 52 7.51 0.62 -7.56
C SER A 52 6.60 0.13 -8.70
N THR A 53 7.04 -0.85 -9.48
CA THR A 53 6.12 -1.70 -10.28
C THR A 53 5.31 -2.62 -9.35
N ASP A 54 4.28 -3.28 -9.89
CA ASP A 54 3.47 -4.21 -9.09
C ASP A 54 4.29 -5.41 -8.61
N GLU A 55 5.20 -5.92 -9.44
CA GLU A 55 6.12 -6.99 -9.05
C GLU A 55 7.06 -6.54 -7.92
N GLN A 56 7.62 -5.33 -8.02
CA GLN A 56 8.51 -4.78 -6.98
C GLN A 56 7.77 -4.55 -5.67
N LEU A 57 6.51 -4.10 -5.73
CA LEU A 57 5.69 -3.88 -4.55
C LEU A 57 5.33 -5.21 -3.87
N LEU A 58 4.99 -6.24 -4.65
CA LEU A 58 4.73 -7.58 -4.14
C LEU A 58 5.98 -8.20 -3.50
N GLU A 59 7.13 -8.12 -4.17
CA GLU A 59 8.41 -8.60 -3.63
C GLU A 59 8.77 -7.91 -2.30
N TRP A 60 8.47 -6.61 -2.18
CA TRP A 60 8.67 -5.88 -0.93
C TRP A 60 7.74 -6.36 0.19
N LEU A 61 6.46 -6.62 -0.11
CA LEU A 61 5.49 -7.14 0.84
C LEU A 61 5.85 -8.55 1.33
N GLU A 62 6.29 -9.43 0.44
CA GLU A 62 6.75 -10.79 0.76
C GLU A 62 7.94 -10.80 1.72
N ARG A 63 8.77 -9.74 1.69
CA ARG A 63 9.95 -9.58 2.54
C ARG A 63 9.67 -8.93 3.90
N GLY A 64 8.40 -8.69 4.22
CA GLY A 64 7.97 -8.26 5.56
C GLY A 64 7.54 -6.80 5.67
N GLY A 65 7.61 -6.01 4.59
CA GLY A 65 7.00 -4.68 4.54
C GLY A 65 7.36 -3.77 5.74
N GLU A 66 8.66 -3.43 5.86
CA GLU A 66 9.38 -2.75 6.98
C GLU A 66 10.09 -3.65 7.98
#